data_AF-A0A9Q0K1W3-F1
#
_entry.id   AF-A0A9Q0K1W3-F1
#
_cell.length_a   1.000
_cell.length_b   1.000
_cell.length_c   1.000
_cell.angle_alpha   90.00
_cell.angle_beta   90.00
_cell.angle_gamma   90.00
#
_symmetry.space_group_name_H-M   'P 1'
#
loop_
_entity.id
_entity.type
_entity.pdbx_description
1 polymer ?
#
loop_
_entity_poly.entity_id
_entity_poly.type
_entity_poly.pdbx_seq_one_letter_code
_entity_poly.pdbx_strand_id
1 'polypeptide(L)'
;MNMWTDDNASMMEAFLASNIGGFGWASSSSASASNTINTADPSKTITQPQSSMLLSQETLQQRLQTLIKGARESWTYANFWQFSTDISGTSMLGWGDGYYKGEEVKIKRKITSAVEQEHRKKVLRELNSLISGAPASADDAINEKVTDTEWFFLVSMTQSFVDGGGLSSQAFFNSMSIWLARRERLANSSCKRVRQG
;
A
#
# COMPACT_ATOMS: atom_id res chain seq x y z
N MET A 1 -8.39 44.71 -11.54
CA MET A 1 -9.36 43.60 -11.42
C MET A 1 -8.62 42.35 -11.85
N ASN A 2 -8.04 41.61 -10.90
CA ASN A 2 -7.26 40.40 -11.15
C ASN A 2 -8.18 39.21 -10.84
N MET A 3 -8.52 38.42 -11.85
CA MET A 3 -9.57 37.41 -11.80
C MET A 3 -9.02 36.06 -12.27
N TRP A 4 -7.94 35.58 -11.64
CA TRP A 4 -7.25 34.33 -12.03
C TRP A 4 -6.66 33.58 -10.82
N THR A 5 -7.44 33.36 -9.76
CA THR A 5 -7.01 32.50 -8.63
C THR A 5 -8.03 31.46 -8.17
N ASP A 6 -9.21 31.35 -8.79
CA ASP A 6 -10.27 30.45 -8.29
C ASP A 6 -10.29 29.04 -8.90
N ASP A 7 -9.74 28.83 -10.10
CA ASP A 7 -9.87 27.52 -10.78
C ASP A 7 -9.10 26.39 -10.07
N ASN A 8 -7.99 26.70 -9.40
CA ASN A 8 -7.19 25.70 -8.71
C ASN A 8 -7.81 25.31 -7.35
N ALA A 9 -8.61 26.20 -6.75
CA ALA A 9 -9.36 25.91 -5.53
C ALA A 9 -10.60 25.04 -5.83
N SER A 10 -11.30 25.34 -6.93
CA SER A 10 -12.50 24.59 -7.33
C SER A 10 -12.19 23.13 -7.72
N MET A 11 -11.01 22.86 -8.30
CA MET A 11 -10.60 21.50 -8.66
C MET A 11 -10.18 20.66 -7.44
N MET A 12 -9.59 21.29 -6.42
CA MET A 12 -9.29 20.62 -5.15
C MET A 12 -10.56 20.36 -4.32
N GLU A 13 -11.58 21.21 -4.42
CA GLU A 13 -12.86 20.96 -3.73
C GLU A 13 -13.69 19.86 -4.41
N ALA A 14 -13.67 19.77 -5.75
CA ALA A 14 -14.32 18.69 -6.48
C ALA A 14 -13.74 17.29 -6.17
N PHE A 15 -12.44 17.22 -5.85
CA PHE A 15 -11.80 15.98 -5.42
C PHE A 15 -12.21 15.58 -3.99
N LEU A 16 -12.42 16.53 -3.10
CA LEU A 16 -12.93 16.28 -1.74
C LEU A 16 -14.43 15.97 -1.73
N ALA A 17 -15.21 16.57 -2.63
CA ALA A 17 -16.65 16.34 -2.77
C ALA A 17 -17.00 15.00 -3.45
N SER A 18 -16.07 14.45 -4.24
CA SER A 18 -16.21 13.13 -4.88
C SER A 18 -15.88 12.01 -3.89
N ASN A 19 -16.67 11.92 -2.83
CA ASN A 19 -16.73 10.75 -1.97
C ASN A 19 -17.30 9.58 -2.78
N ILE A 20 -16.44 8.85 -3.48
CA ILE A 20 -16.79 7.55 -4.08
C ILE A 20 -16.93 6.57 -2.92
N GLY A 21 -18.15 6.54 -2.37
CA GLY A 21 -18.62 5.43 -1.55
C GLY A 21 -18.43 4.14 -2.33
N GLY A 22 -17.51 3.30 -1.86
CA GLY A 22 -17.20 2.05 -2.55
C GLY A 22 -16.10 1.20 -1.95
N PHE A 23 -15.21 1.69 -1.08
CA PHE A 23 -14.31 0.85 -0.29
C PHE A 23 -14.01 1.54 1.05
N GLY A 24 -14.17 0.82 2.16
CA GLY A 24 -14.27 1.35 3.53
C GLY A 24 -12.95 1.82 4.15
N TRP A 25 -12.41 2.93 3.65
CA TRP A 25 -11.38 3.71 4.35
C TRP A 25 -11.90 5.13 4.57
N ALA A 26 -12.61 5.34 5.68
CA ALA A 26 -12.99 6.70 6.07
C ALA A 26 -11.81 7.35 6.80
N SER A 27 -11.15 8.30 6.14
CA SER A 27 -10.35 9.32 6.81
C SER A 27 -11.30 10.25 7.59
N SER A 28 -11.25 10.20 8.92
CA SER A 28 -12.04 11.11 9.75
C SER A 28 -11.42 12.51 9.73
N SER A 29 -11.98 13.40 8.91
CA SER A 29 -11.68 14.83 8.95
C SER A 29 -12.37 15.46 10.16
N SER A 30 -11.61 15.86 11.17
CA SER A 30 -12.13 16.61 12.33
C SER A 30 -12.43 18.06 11.94
N ALA A 31 -13.70 18.37 11.65
CA ALA A 31 -14.16 19.75 11.57
C ALA A 31 -14.41 20.30 12.99
N SER A 32 -13.64 21.31 13.37
CA SER A 32 -13.84 22.06 14.61
C SER A 32 -15.04 22.99 14.47
N ALA A 33 -16.06 22.80 15.31
CA ALA A 33 -17.10 23.80 15.56
C ALA A 33 -17.17 24.06 17.06
N SER A 34 -16.92 25.31 17.47
CA SER A 34 -16.97 25.75 18.86
C SER A 34 -18.37 26.16 19.29
N ASN A 35 -18.64 25.88 20.58
CA ASN A 35 -19.58 26.52 21.52
C ASN A 35 -21.07 26.13 21.50
N THR A 36 -21.50 25.38 22.53
CA THR A 36 -22.33 25.91 23.65
C THR A 36 -22.53 24.88 24.79
N ILE A 37 -22.02 25.22 25.98
CA ILE A 37 -22.62 25.17 27.35
C ILE A 37 -23.29 23.87 27.92
N ASN A 38 -22.83 23.51 29.14
CA ASN A 38 -23.42 22.64 30.21
C ASN A 38 -23.40 21.11 30.00
N THR A 39 -23.10 20.21 30.94
CA THR A 39 -22.98 20.17 32.42
C THR A 39 -22.21 18.88 32.82
N ALA A 40 -21.68 18.84 34.04
CA ALA A 40 -20.72 17.86 34.58
C ALA A 40 -21.11 16.36 34.55
N ASP A 41 -20.12 15.49 34.28
CA ASP A 41 -20.01 14.12 34.81
C ASP A 41 -18.54 13.63 34.75
N PRO A 42 -17.89 13.20 35.85
CA PRO A 42 -16.52 12.71 35.83
C PRO A 42 -16.48 11.19 35.83
N SER A 43 -16.31 10.55 34.67
CA SER A 43 -15.87 9.15 34.63
C SER A 43 -15.16 8.76 33.33
N LYS A 44 -13.85 8.50 33.47
CA LYS A 44 -12.99 7.63 32.66
C LYS A 44 -12.80 8.01 31.19
N THR A 45 -11.96 9.03 30.96
CA THR A 45 -11.26 9.21 29.69
C THR A 45 -10.05 8.27 29.64
N ILE A 46 -10.17 7.14 28.95
CA ILE A 46 -8.99 6.38 28.50
C ILE A 46 -8.44 7.16 27.29
N THR A 47 -7.40 7.95 27.53
CA THR A 47 -6.67 8.65 26.47
C THR A 47 -6.00 7.61 25.59
N GLN A 48 -6.61 7.34 24.44
CA GLN A 48 -6.00 6.58 23.35
C GLN A 48 -4.71 7.31 22.91
N PRO A 49 -3.54 6.65 22.87
CA PRO A 49 -2.31 7.33 22.51
C PRO A 49 -2.39 7.81 21.06
N GLN A 50 -2.19 9.12 20.87
CA GLN A 50 -2.22 9.85 19.60
C GLN A 50 -1.08 9.47 18.61
N SER A 51 -0.44 8.32 18.79
CA SER A 51 0.66 7.87 17.93
C SER A 51 0.22 7.47 16.53
N SER A 52 -1.08 7.28 16.29
CA SER A 52 -1.63 6.96 14.97
C SER A 52 -1.62 8.12 13.97
N MET A 53 -1.49 9.38 14.42
CA MET A 53 -1.48 10.56 13.55
C MET A 53 -0.10 10.89 12.95
N LEU A 54 0.99 10.27 13.41
CA LEU A 54 2.35 10.73 13.06
C LEU A 54 2.92 10.11 11.77
N LEU A 55 2.22 9.12 11.19
CA LEU A 55 2.59 8.53 9.92
C LEU A 55 1.69 9.12 8.82
N SER A 56 1.94 10.37 8.46
CA SER A 56 1.36 10.92 7.22
C SER A 56 1.81 10.03 6.05
N GLN A 57 0.88 9.71 5.14
CA GLN A 57 1.14 8.89 3.95
C GLN A 57 2.36 9.39 3.17
N GLU A 58 2.52 10.71 3.05
CA GLU A 58 3.67 11.32 2.39
C GLU A 58 5.00 11.00 3.08
N THR A 59 5.00 10.98 4.42
CA THR A 59 6.20 10.62 5.20
C THR A 59 6.50 9.13 5.17
N LEU A 60 5.48 8.28 4.97
CA LEU A 60 5.67 6.83 4.91
C LEU A 60 6.48 6.45 3.67
N GLN A 61 6.11 6.96 2.49
CA GLN A 61 6.81 6.65 1.27
C GLN A 61 8.28 7.08 1.31
N GLN A 62 8.55 8.28 1.86
CA GLN A 62 9.92 8.77 2.05
C GLN A 62 10.73 7.88 3.00
N ARG A 63 10.11 7.37 4.08
CA ARG A 63 10.76 6.45 5.03
C ARG A 63 11.06 5.10 4.38
N LEU A 64 10.14 4.54 3.61
CA LEU A 64 10.35 3.28 2.87
C LEU A 64 11.46 3.42 1.84
N GLN A 65 11.48 4.52 1.11
CA GLN A 65 12.56 4.83 0.17
C GLN A 65 13.91 4.95 0.88
N THR A 66 13.95 5.66 2.01
CA THR A 66 15.19 5.81 2.81
C THR A 66 15.66 4.49 3.38
N LEU A 67 14.75 3.64 3.85
CA LEU A 67 15.03 2.29 4.34
C LEU A 67 15.72 1.44 3.27
N ILE A 68 15.17 1.43 2.05
CA ILE A 68 15.70 0.61 0.96
C ILE A 68 16.98 1.17 0.37
N LYS A 69 17.08 2.50 0.18
CA LYS A 69 18.28 3.13 -0.40
C LYS A 69 19.44 3.24 0.59
N GLY A 70 19.14 3.36 1.89
CA GLY A 70 20.13 3.48 2.95
C GLY A 70 20.68 2.14 3.47
N ALA A 71 20.06 1.03 3.09
CA ALA A 71 20.50 -0.30 3.48
C ALA A 71 21.81 -0.69 2.77
N ARG A 72 22.62 -1.51 3.43
CA ARG A 72 23.89 -2.03 2.88
C ARG A 72 23.64 -3.15 1.87
N GLU A 73 22.56 -3.87 2.05
CA GLU A 73 22.13 -4.98 1.21
C GLU A 73 21.31 -4.50 0.02
N SER A 74 21.32 -5.27 -1.07
CA SER A 74 20.57 -4.99 -2.29
C SER A 74 19.09 -5.40 -2.15
N TRP A 75 18.32 -4.63 -1.41
CA TRP A 75 16.89 -4.87 -1.28
C TRP A 75 16.12 -4.50 -2.55
N THR A 76 15.20 -5.38 -2.96
CA THR A 76 14.38 -5.19 -4.16
C THR A 76 13.17 -4.28 -3.89
N TYR A 77 12.54 -4.41 -2.73
CA TYR A 77 11.35 -3.64 -2.33
C TYR A 77 11.17 -3.61 -0.81
N ALA A 78 10.35 -2.68 -0.32
CA ALA A 78 9.76 -2.69 1.02
C ALA A 78 8.25 -2.48 0.94
N ASN A 79 7.49 -3.21 1.76
CA ASN A 79 6.05 -3.05 1.90
C ASN A 79 5.72 -2.72 3.36
N PHE A 80 4.85 -1.75 3.57
CA PHE A 80 4.25 -1.46 4.86
C PHE A 80 2.82 -1.99 4.88
N TRP A 81 2.53 -2.84 5.87
CA TRP A 81 1.20 -3.37 6.11
C TRP A 81 0.56 -2.63 7.28
N GLN A 82 -0.59 -2.02 7.03
CA GLN A 82 -1.31 -1.23 8.01
C GLN A 82 -2.40 -2.05 8.69
N PHE A 83 -2.51 -1.90 10.01
CA PHE A 83 -3.60 -2.49 10.77
C PHE A 83 -4.93 -1.82 10.45
N SER A 84 -5.96 -2.63 10.21
CA SER A 84 -7.34 -2.20 10.05
C SER A 84 -8.29 -3.19 10.69
N THR A 85 -9.53 -2.76 10.89
CA THR A 85 -10.62 -3.60 11.41
C THR A 85 -11.78 -3.51 10.44
N ASP A 86 -12.33 -4.66 10.06
CA ASP A 86 -13.52 -4.68 9.19
C ASP A 86 -14.80 -4.30 9.97
N ILE A 87 -15.92 -4.19 9.24
CA ILE A 87 -17.23 -3.87 9.82
C ILE A 87 -17.74 -4.94 10.82
N SER A 88 -17.17 -6.15 10.78
CA SER A 88 -17.51 -7.26 11.67
C SER A 88 -16.61 -7.31 12.91
N GLY A 89 -15.64 -6.41 13.03
CA GLY A 89 -14.67 -6.39 14.13
C GLY A 89 -13.46 -7.28 13.91
N THR A 90 -13.31 -7.90 12.73
CA THR A 90 -12.15 -8.73 12.40
C THR A 90 -10.92 -7.85 12.21
N SER A 91 -9.88 -8.16 12.98
CA SER A 91 -8.57 -7.51 12.84
C SER A 91 -7.80 -8.05 11.65
N MET A 92 -7.28 -7.16 10.81
CA MET A 92 -6.48 -7.53 9.65
C MET A 92 -5.38 -6.51 9.34
N LEU A 93 -4.43 -6.96 8.52
CA LEU A 93 -3.40 -6.14 7.91
C LEU A 93 -3.72 -5.93 6.44
N GLY A 94 -3.92 -4.69 6.04
CA GLY A 94 -4.06 -4.27 4.65
C GLY A 94 -2.78 -3.65 4.10
N TRP A 95 -2.74 -3.46 2.78
CA TRP A 95 -1.72 -2.63 2.15
C TRP A 95 -1.78 -1.21 2.72
N GLY A 96 -0.65 -0.71 3.24
CA GLY A 96 -0.50 0.69 3.61
C GLY A 96 0.24 1.46 2.51
N ASP A 97 1.50 1.10 2.27
CA ASP A 97 2.33 1.71 1.23
C ASP A 97 3.51 0.80 0.86
N GLY A 98 4.26 1.14 -0.19
CA GLY A 98 5.39 0.34 -0.64
C GLY A 98 6.35 1.09 -1.56
N TYR A 99 7.61 0.69 -1.48
CA TYR A 99 8.68 1.18 -2.35
C TYR A 99 9.32 0.03 -3.11
N TYR A 100 9.26 0.08 -4.45
CA TYR A 100 9.94 -0.87 -5.32
C TYR A 100 11.20 -0.20 -5.91
N LYS A 101 12.38 -0.76 -5.59
CA LYS A 101 13.67 -0.33 -6.16
C LYS A 101 13.99 -1.08 -7.45
N GLY A 102 13.58 -2.36 -7.51
CA GLY A 102 14.00 -3.27 -8.57
C GLY A 102 15.29 -4.01 -8.25
N GLU A 103 15.56 -5.04 -9.05
CA GLU A 103 16.78 -5.84 -8.93
C GLU A 103 17.82 -5.34 -9.97
N GLU A 104 18.94 -4.79 -9.51
CA GLU A 104 20.05 -4.37 -10.39
C GLU A 104 20.83 -5.58 -10.97
N VAL A 105 20.61 -6.78 -10.42
CA VAL A 105 21.45 -7.94 -10.68
C VAL A 105 20.92 -8.74 -11.87
N LYS A 106 21.80 -8.95 -12.86
CA LYS A 106 21.63 -9.81 -14.04
C LYS A 106 21.53 -11.30 -13.68
N ILE A 107 20.72 -11.68 -12.70
CA ILE A 107 20.48 -13.09 -12.38
C ILE A 107 19.62 -13.67 -13.50
N LYS A 108 19.97 -14.89 -13.94
CA LYS A 108 19.26 -15.65 -14.97
C LYS A 108 17.77 -15.66 -14.65
N ARG A 109 17.04 -14.73 -15.29
CA ARG A 109 15.62 -14.50 -15.05
C ARG A 109 14.89 -15.80 -15.34
N LYS A 110 14.04 -16.23 -14.42
CA LYS A 110 13.05 -17.24 -14.74
C LYS A 110 12.28 -16.70 -15.95
N ILE A 111 12.24 -17.50 -17.01
CA ILE A 111 11.56 -17.10 -18.24
C ILE A 111 10.08 -17.33 -17.97
N THR A 112 9.41 -16.27 -17.50
CA THR A 112 7.95 -16.13 -17.62
C THR A 112 7.53 -16.49 -19.03
N SER A 113 6.51 -17.33 -19.16
CA SER A 113 6.01 -17.74 -20.48
C SER A 113 5.50 -16.54 -21.28
N ALA A 114 5.46 -16.65 -22.61
CA ALA A 114 4.93 -15.59 -23.47
C ALA A 114 3.46 -15.27 -23.12
N VAL A 115 2.67 -16.29 -22.79
CA VAL A 115 1.27 -16.15 -22.36
C VAL A 115 1.17 -15.37 -21.05
N GLU A 116 2.01 -15.69 -20.07
CA GLU A 116 2.04 -14.98 -18.79
C GLU A 116 2.52 -13.53 -18.95
N GLN A 117 3.51 -13.29 -19.81
CA GLN A 117 3.95 -11.93 -20.13
C GLN A 117 2.83 -11.10 -20.76
N GLU A 118 2.10 -11.66 -21.73
CA GLU A 118 0.98 -10.95 -22.34
C GLU A 118 -0.11 -10.64 -21.30
N HIS A 119 -0.40 -11.58 -20.39
CA HIS A 119 -1.34 -11.35 -19.31
C HIS A 119 -0.89 -10.23 -18.36
N ARG A 120 0.37 -10.25 -17.89
CA ARG A 120 0.92 -9.20 -17.01
C ARG A 120 0.89 -7.84 -17.68
N LYS A 121 1.27 -7.77 -18.97
CA LYS A 121 1.23 -6.54 -19.77
C LYS A 121 -0.19 -6.05 -19.94
N LYS A 122 -1.16 -6.93 -20.22
CA LYS A 122 -2.57 -6.58 -20.33
C LYS A 122 -3.09 -5.91 -19.06
N VAL A 123 -2.84 -6.51 -17.89
CA VAL A 123 -3.24 -5.94 -16.60
C VAL A 123 -2.63 -4.55 -16.38
N LEU A 124 -1.35 -4.37 -16.71
CA LEU A 124 -0.71 -3.05 -16.63
C LEU A 124 -1.34 -2.00 -17.55
N ARG A 125 -1.73 -2.37 -18.78
CA ARG A 125 -2.42 -1.41 -19.68
C ARG A 125 -3.77 -0.99 -19.10
N GLU A 126 -4.52 -1.95 -18.55
CA GLU A 126 -5.81 -1.70 -17.92
C GLU A 126 -5.65 -0.79 -16.69
N LEU A 127 -4.70 -1.09 -15.80
CA LEU A 127 -4.40 -0.25 -14.63
C LEU A 127 -3.97 1.17 -15.02
N ASN A 128 -3.07 1.31 -16.00
CA ASN A 128 -2.63 2.62 -16.48
C ASN A 128 -3.80 3.42 -17.07
N SER A 129 -4.70 2.75 -17.80
CA SER A 129 -5.91 3.39 -18.35
C SER A 129 -6.87 3.84 -17.26
N LEU A 130 -7.06 3.04 -16.21
CA LEU A 130 -7.89 3.40 -15.05
C LEU A 130 -7.32 4.59 -14.28
N ILE A 131 -6.00 4.67 -14.10
CA ILE A 131 -5.35 5.76 -13.36
C ILE A 131 -5.30 7.05 -14.19
N SER A 132 -4.99 6.94 -15.49
CA SER A 132 -4.78 8.11 -16.35
C SER A 132 -6.09 8.67 -16.94
N GLY A 133 -7.19 7.91 -16.88
CA GLY A 133 -8.47 8.27 -17.50
C GLY A 133 -8.45 8.29 -19.04
N ALA A 134 -7.34 7.89 -19.65
CA ALA A 134 -7.13 7.88 -21.10
C ALA A 134 -7.17 6.44 -21.63
N PRO A 135 -7.64 6.22 -22.87
CA PRO A 135 -7.61 4.90 -23.48
C PRO A 135 -6.17 4.41 -23.57
N ALA A 136 -5.95 3.11 -23.27
CA ALA A 136 -4.65 2.48 -23.40
C ALA A 136 -4.15 2.61 -24.85
N SER A 137 -3.24 3.56 -25.09
CA SER A 137 -2.59 3.72 -26.40
C SER A 137 -1.75 2.48 -26.68
N ALA A 138 -1.88 1.94 -27.90
CA ALA A 138 -1.26 0.68 -28.28
C ALA A 138 0.30 0.72 -28.34
N ASP A 139 0.93 1.91 -28.25
CA ASP A 139 2.21 2.09 -28.93
C ASP A 139 3.34 2.86 -28.23
N ASP A 140 3.45 3.02 -26.89
CA ASP A 140 4.68 3.72 -26.41
C ASP A 140 5.25 3.47 -25.00
N ALA A 141 4.86 2.44 -24.25
CA ALA A 141 5.48 2.24 -22.92
C ALA A 141 5.62 0.80 -22.39
N ILE A 142 4.96 -0.20 -22.99
CA ILE A 142 4.85 -1.55 -22.38
C ILE A 142 5.61 -2.60 -23.20
N ASN A 143 6.68 -2.18 -23.87
CA ASN A 143 7.56 -3.15 -24.54
C ASN A 143 8.53 -3.82 -23.56
N GLU A 144 8.75 -3.22 -22.38
CA GLU A 144 9.56 -3.80 -21.32
C GLU A 144 8.92 -5.07 -20.73
N LYS A 145 9.77 -6.03 -20.34
CA LYS A 145 9.36 -7.29 -19.74
C LYS A 145 8.97 -7.04 -18.28
N VAL A 146 7.76 -7.43 -17.88
CA VAL A 146 7.34 -7.40 -16.47
C VAL A 146 8.03 -8.53 -15.72
N THR A 147 8.99 -8.19 -14.88
CA THR A 147 9.74 -9.14 -14.06
C THR A 147 8.86 -9.82 -13.01
N ASP A 148 9.32 -10.95 -12.49
CA ASP A 148 8.61 -11.66 -11.42
C ASP A 148 8.52 -10.82 -10.14
N THR A 149 9.55 -10.02 -9.85
CA THR A 149 9.59 -9.18 -8.66
C THR A 149 8.68 -7.94 -8.79
N GLU A 150 8.62 -7.32 -9.96
CA GLU A 150 7.62 -6.25 -10.26
C GLU A 150 6.21 -6.79 -10.11
N TRP A 151 5.95 -7.94 -10.74
CA TRP A 151 4.63 -8.56 -10.68
C TRP A 151 4.25 -8.95 -9.26
N PHE A 152 5.18 -9.54 -8.50
CA PHE A 152 4.98 -9.87 -7.10
C PHE A 152 4.64 -8.62 -6.27
N PHE A 153 5.35 -7.51 -6.48
CA PHE A 153 5.10 -6.25 -5.80
C PHE A 153 3.69 -5.70 -6.12
N LEU A 154 3.30 -5.67 -7.40
CA LEU A 154 1.96 -5.23 -7.82
C LEU A 154 0.84 -6.09 -7.22
N VAL A 155 0.97 -7.43 -7.31
CA VAL A 155 0.01 -8.37 -6.71
C VAL A 155 -0.05 -8.23 -5.19
N SER A 156 1.02 -7.73 -4.55
CA SER A 156 1.02 -7.50 -3.10
C SER A 156 0.10 -6.39 -2.66
N MET A 157 -0.16 -5.39 -3.51
CA MET A 157 -1.06 -4.28 -3.19
C MET A 157 -2.51 -4.74 -2.97
N THR A 158 -2.88 -5.90 -3.50
CA THR A 158 -4.23 -6.46 -3.39
C THR A 158 -4.34 -7.52 -2.28
N GLN A 159 -3.31 -7.70 -1.46
CA GLN A 159 -3.30 -8.71 -0.40
C GLN A 159 -3.74 -8.11 0.95
N SER A 160 -4.40 -8.94 1.75
CA SER A 160 -4.68 -8.66 3.15
C SER A 160 -4.47 -9.91 3.99
N PHE A 161 -4.22 -9.72 5.29
CA PHE A 161 -3.91 -10.80 6.22
C PHE A 161 -4.73 -10.65 7.49
N VAL A 162 -5.64 -11.58 7.75
CA VAL A 162 -6.31 -11.71 9.06
C VAL A 162 -5.34 -12.25 10.11
N ASP A 163 -5.70 -12.20 11.39
CA ASP A 163 -4.94 -12.87 12.45
C ASP A 163 -4.73 -14.37 12.15
N GLY A 164 -3.51 -14.86 12.36
CA GLY A 164 -3.06 -16.20 11.94
C GLY A 164 -2.83 -16.39 10.43
N GLY A 165 -3.13 -15.37 9.61
CA GLY A 165 -3.01 -15.37 8.16
C GLY A 165 -1.59 -15.13 7.64
N GLY A 166 -0.70 -16.11 7.77
CA GLY A 166 0.65 -16.04 7.22
C GLY A 166 1.64 -15.20 8.04
N LEU A 167 2.85 -15.02 7.51
CA LEU A 167 3.97 -14.49 8.31
C LEU A 167 3.86 -13.00 8.67
N SER A 168 3.32 -12.16 7.78
CA SER A 168 3.14 -10.74 8.09
C SER A 168 2.19 -10.55 9.28
N SER A 169 1.09 -11.29 9.28
CA SER A 169 0.12 -11.33 10.38
C SER A 169 0.77 -11.86 11.66
N GLN A 170 1.45 -13.01 11.59
CA GLN A 170 2.13 -13.59 12.74
C GLN A 170 3.17 -12.65 13.38
N ALA A 171 3.95 -11.93 12.55
CA ALA A 171 4.93 -10.96 13.02
C ALA A 171 4.25 -9.81 13.77
N PHE A 172 3.16 -9.28 13.23
CA PHE A 172 2.44 -8.15 13.83
C PHE A 172 1.73 -8.54 15.14
N PHE A 173 0.86 -9.56 15.12
CA PHE A 173 0.03 -9.90 16.27
C PHE A 173 0.84 -10.45 17.46
N ASN A 174 1.98 -11.10 17.20
CA ASN A 174 2.86 -11.58 18.26
C ASN A 174 3.97 -10.56 18.64
N SER A 175 4.01 -9.39 17.99
CA SER A 175 5.08 -8.40 18.18
C SER A 175 6.49 -8.99 17.98
N MET A 176 6.67 -9.80 16.94
CA MET A 176 7.91 -10.52 16.65
C MET A 176 8.54 -10.08 15.32
N SER A 177 9.86 -10.01 15.27
CA SER A 177 10.61 -9.88 14.01
C SER A 177 10.85 -11.27 13.38
N ILE A 178 10.41 -11.46 12.14
CA ILE A 178 10.62 -12.70 11.39
C ILE A 178 11.57 -12.44 10.23
N TRP A 179 12.68 -13.17 10.19
CA TRP A 179 13.66 -13.10 9.10
C TRP A 179 13.82 -14.46 8.42
N LEU A 180 13.48 -14.52 7.13
CA LEU A 180 13.69 -15.69 6.30
C LEU A 180 14.78 -15.40 5.27
N ALA A 181 15.86 -16.16 5.37
CA ALA A 181 16.96 -16.14 4.41
C ALA A 181 17.13 -17.52 3.78
N ARG A 182 17.66 -17.52 2.55
CA ARG A 182 17.95 -18.70 1.71
C ARG A 182 16.72 -19.30 1.02
N ARG A 183 16.95 -19.75 -0.22
CA ARG A 183 15.93 -20.32 -1.11
C ARG A 183 15.25 -21.58 -0.55
N GLU A 184 16.00 -22.42 0.15
CA GLU A 184 15.47 -23.67 0.75
C GLU A 184 14.43 -23.36 1.83
N ARG A 185 14.72 -22.45 2.77
CA ARG A 185 13.76 -22.02 3.79
C ARG A 185 12.53 -21.35 3.22
N LEU A 186 12.70 -20.58 2.14
CA LEU A 186 11.59 -19.96 1.41
C LEU A 186 10.67 -21.04 0.81
N ALA A 187 11.25 -22.02 0.11
CA ALA A 187 10.51 -23.11 -0.54
C ALA A 187 9.79 -24.04 0.45
N ASN A 188 10.39 -24.28 1.62
CA ASN A 188 9.84 -25.14 2.66
C ASN A 188 8.90 -24.42 3.65
N SER A 189 8.70 -23.10 3.49
CA SER A 189 7.81 -22.34 4.36
C SER A 189 6.36 -22.79 4.19
N SER A 190 5.61 -22.93 5.30
CA SER A 190 4.17 -23.19 5.26
C SER A 190 3.37 -22.00 4.68
N CYS A 191 3.93 -20.78 4.76
CA CYS A 191 3.31 -19.58 4.26
C CYS A 191 3.35 -19.51 2.72
N LYS A 192 2.17 -19.52 2.08
CA LYS A 192 2.04 -19.46 0.61
C LYS A 192 2.74 -18.24 0.00
N ARG A 193 2.62 -17.08 0.63
CA ARG A 193 3.22 -15.82 0.16
C ARG A 193 4.75 -15.87 0.10
N VAL A 194 5.37 -16.57 1.04
CA VAL A 194 6.83 -16.77 1.06
C VAL A 194 7.30 -17.60 -0.13
N ARG A 195 6.50 -18.57 -0.56
CA ARG A 195 6.80 -19.44 -1.71
C ARG A 195 6.48 -18.79 -3.06
N GLN A 196 5.71 -17.71 -3.07
CA GLN A 196 5.28 -17.01 -4.28
C GLN A 196 6.35 -16.03 -4.80
N GLY A 197 7.20 -15.50 -3.90
CA GLY A 197 8.27 -14.57 -4.23
C GLY A 197 9.56 -15.22 -4.72
#